data_AF-A0A345VJZ6-F1
#
_entry.id   AF-A0A345VJZ6-F1
#
_cell.length_a   1.000
_cell.length_b   1.000
_cell.length_c   1.000
_cell.angle_alpha   90.00
_cell.angle_beta   90.00
_cell.angle_gamma   90.00
#
_symmetry.space_group_name_H-M   'P 1'
#
loop_
_entity.id
_entity.type
_entity.pdbx_description
1 polymer ?
#
loop_
_entity_poly.entity_id
_entity_poly.type
_entity_poly.pdbx_seq_one_letter_code
_entity_poly.pdbx_strand_id
1 'polypeptide(L)'
;MGNGQDWVATAARLGGETGKLPKAGAIISFAGGAHGTPAAYGHVSFVEKVYPDGSFLISETNYNGNPNYTFRKLSGVDGTISFAYTMK
;
A
#
# COMPACT_ATOMS: atom_id res chain seq x y z
N MET A 1 -1.52 -10.43 9.64
CA MET A 1 -0.61 -9.34 9.24
C MET A 1 -0.78 -8.03 10.05
N GLY A 2 -1.45 -8.01 11.22
CA GLY A 2 -1.61 -6.75 11.98
C GLY A 2 -2.54 -5.74 11.31
N ASN A 3 -2.42 -4.46 11.67
CA ASN A 3 -3.16 -3.35 11.04
C ASN A 3 -2.61 -3.05 9.64
N GLY A 4 -3.31 -2.23 8.83
CA GLY A 4 -2.89 -1.95 7.45
C GLY A 4 -1.44 -1.48 7.30
N GLN A 5 -0.95 -0.67 8.24
CA GLN A 5 0.45 -0.22 8.29
C GLN A 5 1.46 -1.35 8.57
N ASP A 6 1.05 -2.45 9.20
CA ASP A 6 1.93 -3.52 9.68
C ASP A 6 2.15 -4.62 8.64
N TRP A 7 1.40 -4.62 7.54
CA TRP A 7 1.37 -5.76 6.62
C TRP A 7 2.71 -6.01 5.95
N VAL A 8 3.35 -4.97 5.41
CA VAL A 8 4.65 -5.12 4.75
C VAL A 8 5.75 -5.50 5.75
N ALA A 9 5.75 -4.92 6.95
CA ALA A 9 6.69 -5.30 8.01
C ALA A 9 6.49 -6.77 8.43
N THR A 10 5.23 -7.22 8.53
CA THR A 10 4.92 -8.62 8.82
C THR A 10 5.36 -9.54 7.67
N ALA A 11 5.15 -9.14 6.42
CA ALA A 11 5.58 -9.90 5.25
C ALA A 11 7.10 -10.08 5.23
N ALA A 12 7.88 -9.02 5.52
CA ALA A 12 9.32 -9.11 5.66
C ALA A 12 9.74 -10.10 6.77
N ARG A 13 9.09 -10.04 7.94
CA ARG A 13 9.36 -10.97 9.06
C ARG A 13 9.07 -12.42 8.71
N LEU A 14 8.11 -12.65 7.81
CA LEU A 14 7.75 -13.99 7.31
C LEU A 14 8.61 -14.44 6.12
N GLY A 15 9.63 -13.67 5.73
CA GLY A 15 10.55 -14.01 4.65
C GLY A 15 10.08 -13.58 3.25
N GLY A 16 9.03 -12.75 3.15
CA GLY A 16 8.57 -12.20 1.88
C GLY A 16 9.51 -11.12 1.32
N GLU A 17 9.55 -10.99 -0.01
CA GLU A 17 10.29 -9.91 -0.67
C GLU A 17 9.58 -8.57 -0.44
N THR A 18 10.33 -7.56 0.01
CA THR A 18 9.79 -6.22 0.27
C THR A 18 10.69 -5.15 -0.32
N GLY A 19 10.17 -3.94 -0.46
CA GLY A 19 10.96 -2.80 -0.92
C GLY A 19 10.21 -1.48 -0.90
N LYS A 20 10.77 -0.51 -1.63
CA LYS A 20 10.29 0.88 -1.66
C LYS A 20 9.80 1.35 -3.03
N LEU A 21 9.73 0.46 -4.02
CA LEU A 21 9.32 0.83 -5.37
C LEU A 21 7.97 0.20 -5.69
N PRO A 22 7.06 0.92 -6.36
CA PRO A 22 5.78 0.36 -6.73
C PRO A 22 6.01 -0.67 -7.84
N LYS A 23 5.38 -1.84 -7.72
CA LYS A 23 5.30 -2.85 -8.76
C LYS A 23 3.84 -3.25 -8.91
N ALA A 24 3.36 -3.40 -10.14
CA ALA A 24 2.02 -3.95 -10.36
C ALA A 24 1.95 -5.35 -9.73
N GLY A 25 0.90 -5.62 -8.95
CA GLY A 25 0.76 -6.84 -8.15
C GLY A 25 1.26 -6.73 -6.71
N ALA A 26 1.93 -5.64 -6.33
CA ALA A 26 2.44 -5.46 -4.98
C ALA A 26 1.33 -5.08 -3.98
N ILE A 27 1.52 -5.50 -2.73
CA ILE A 27 0.76 -4.99 -1.59
C ILE A 27 1.48 -3.76 -1.06
N ILE A 28 0.74 -2.69 -0.77
CA ILE A 28 1.26 -1.45 -0.20
C ILE A 28 0.71 -1.24 1.21
N SER A 29 1.59 -0.93 2.17
CA SER A 29 1.23 -0.46 3.51
C SER A 29 1.48 1.05 3.62
N PHE A 30 0.53 1.75 4.22
CA PHE A 30 0.59 3.17 4.56
C PHE A 30 0.71 3.34 6.06
N ALA A 31 1.67 4.16 6.52
CA ALA A 31 1.79 4.52 7.92
C ALA A 31 0.55 5.29 8.42
N GLY A 32 0.16 5.06 9.68
CA GLY A 32 -0.91 5.79 10.35
C GLY A 32 -0.74 7.31 10.26
N GLY A 33 -1.82 8.00 9.86
CA GLY A 33 -1.85 9.46 9.73
C GLY A 33 -1.31 9.99 8.40
N ALA A 34 -0.65 9.15 7.60
CA ALA A 34 -0.25 9.50 6.24
C ALA A 34 -1.39 9.25 5.25
N HIS A 35 -1.39 9.96 4.12
CA HIS A 35 -2.34 9.76 3.02
C HIS A 35 -3.82 9.67 3.44
N GLY A 36 -4.25 10.41 4.46
CA GLY A 36 -5.63 10.43 4.95
C GLY A 36 -6.05 9.18 5.75
N THR A 37 -5.08 8.37 6.19
CA THR A 37 -5.34 7.14 6.95
C THR A 37 -5.50 7.42 8.45
N PRO A 38 -6.30 6.62 9.18
CA PRO A 38 -6.38 6.75 10.64
C PRO A 38 -5.03 6.49 11.31
N ALA A 39 -4.61 7.37 12.22
CA ALA A 39 -3.32 7.28 12.92
C ALA A 39 -3.09 5.95 13.65
N ALA A 40 -4.16 5.32 14.16
CA ALA A 40 -4.06 4.05 14.89
C ALA A 40 -3.83 2.82 13.99
N TYR A 41 -4.26 2.87 12.73
CA TYR A 41 -4.35 1.69 11.86
C TYR A 41 -3.48 1.79 10.60
N GLY A 42 -3.25 3.00 10.11
CA GLY A 42 -2.77 3.21 8.75
C GLY A 42 -3.72 2.63 7.72
N HIS A 43 -3.18 2.14 6.61
CA HIS A 43 -3.97 1.53 5.56
C HIS A 43 -3.18 0.52 4.74
N VAL A 44 -3.89 -0.32 4.00
CA VAL A 44 -3.31 -1.29 3.07
C VAL A 44 -4.09 -1.26 1.77
N SER A 45 -3.39 -1.37 0.66
CA SER A 45 -4.00 -1.38 -0.67
C SER A 45 -3.22 -2.30 -1.61
N PHE A 46 -3.71 -2.46 -2.83
CA PHE A 46 -3.06 -3.25 -3.87
C PHE A 46 -2.64 -2.36 -5.05
N VAL A 47 -1.45 -2.58 -5.60
CA VAL A 47 -0.95 -1.84 -6.75
C VAL A 47 -1.46 -2.49 -8.04
N GLU A 48 -2.41 -1.83 -8.69
CA GLU A 48 -3.02 -2.29 -9.94
C GLU A 48 -2.10 -2.02 -11.14
N LYS A 49 -1.48 -0.84 -11.18
CA LYS A 49 -0.66 -0.40 -12.32
C LYS A 49 0.37 0.63 -11.90
N VAL A 50 1.55 0.57 -12.51
CA VAL A 50 2.59 1.61 -12.41
C VAL A 50 2.72 2.31 -13.76
N TYR A 51 2.76 3.64 -13.76
CA TYR A 51 2.86 4.45 -14.95
C TYR A 51 4.32 4.90 -15.19
N PRO A 52 4.69 5.24 -16.45
CA PRO A 52 6.06 5.67 -16.77
C PRO A 52 6.54 6.93 -16.04
N ASP A 53 5.61 7.78 -15.60
CA ASP A 53 5.89 9.01 -14.84
C ASP A 53 6.18 8.76 -13.34
N GLY A 54 6.19 7.49 -12.90
CA GLY A 54 6.41 7.09 -11.51
C GLY A 54 5.15 7.13 -10.64
N SER A 55 4.03 7.63 -11.17
CA SER A 55 2.73 7.51 -10.52
C SER A 55 2.21 6.08 -10.61
N PHE A 56 1.25 5.71 -9.76
CA PHE A 56 0.66 4.37 -9.78
C PHE A 56 -0.79 4.38 -9.33
N LEU A 57 -1.54 3.41 -9.84
CA LEU A 57 -2.94 3.16 -9.50
C LEU A 57 -2.98 2.10 -8.40
N ILE A 58 -3.72 2.41 -7.33
CA ILE A 58 -4.05 1.45 -6.28
C ILE A 58 -5.54 1.13 -6.29
N SER A 59 -5.87 -0.05 -5.83
CA SER A 59 -7.21 -0.42 -5.42
C SER A 59 -7.30 -0.63 -3.91
N GLU A 60 -8.36 -0.09 -3.32
CA GLU A 60 -8.55 -0.07 -1.87
C GLU A 60 -10.03 -0.13 -1.50
N THR A 61 -10.31 -0.71 -0.33
CA THR A 61 -11.65 -0.71 0.30
C THR A 61 -11.56 -0.04 1.66
N ASN A 62 -12.69 0.49 2.15
CA ASN A 62 -12.78 1.06 3.49
C ASN A 62 -11.89 2.28 3.74
N TYR A 63 -11.33 2.88 2.69
CA TYR A 63 -10.66 4.17 2.80
C TYR A 63 -11.66 5.27 3.14
N ASN A 64 -11.35 6.10 4.14
CA ASN A 64 -12.21 7.16 4.66
C ASN A 64 -13.65 6.70 5.02
N GLY A 65 -13.81 5.45 5.46
CA GLY A 65 -15.11 4.88 5.84
C GLY A 65 -16.00 4.49 4.67
N ASN A 66 -15.51 4.53 3.42
CA ASN A 66 -16.26 4.09 2.25
C ASN A 66 -16.15 2.56 2.08
N PRO A 67 -17.23 1.77 2.23
CA PRO A 67 -17.15 0.31 2.13
C PRO A 67 -16.92 -0.18 0.69
N ASN A 68 -16.99 0.69 -0.31
CA ASN A 68 -16.85 0.30 -1.70
C ASN A 68 -15.39 0.02 -2.09
N TYR A 69 -15.24 -0.81 -3.12
CA TYR A 69 -13.99 -0.96 -3.84
C TYR A 69 -13.73 0.29 -4.68
N THR A 70 -12.64 0.97 -4.39
CA THR A 70 -12.28 2.25 -5.02
C THR A 70 -10.88 2.21 -5.59
N PHE A 71 -10.63 3.09 -6.55
CA PHE A 71 -9.31 3.27 -7.14
C PHE A 71 -8.79 4.66 -6.84
N ARG A 72 -7.50 4.77 -6.52
CA ARG A 72 -6.83 6.04 -6.32
C ARG A 72 -5.50 6.06 -7.05
N LYS A 73 -5.20 7.18 -7.71
CA LYS A 73 -3.90 7.41 -8.32
C LYS A 73 -3.01 8.14 -7.32
N LEU A 74 -1.83 7.58 -7.05
CA LEU A 74 -0.78 8.22 -6.25
C LEU A 74 0.30 8.76 -7.18
N SER A 75 0.72 10.00 -6.96
CA SER A 75 1.70 10.67 -7.84
C SER A 75 3.11 10.11 -7.73
N GLY A 76 3.42 9.37 -6.67
CA GLY A 76 4.72 8.77 -6.44
C GLY A 76 4.85 8.16 -5.06
N VAL A 77 6.08 7.73 -4.72
CA VAL A 77 6.42 7.15 -3.42
C VAL A 77 6.94 8.22 -2.47
N ASP A 78 6.61 8.10 -1.18
CA ASP A 78 7.26 8.85 -0.11
C ASP A 78 7.71 7.93 1.05
N GLY A 79 8.24 8.52 2.12
CA GLY A 79 8.78 7.78 3.27
C GLY A 79 7.74 7.07 4.15
N THR A 80 6.45 7.26 3.89
CA THR A 80 5.35 6.70 4.69
C THR A 80 4.73 5.44 4.08
N ILE A 81 5.22 5.01 2.92
CA ILE A 81 4.73 3.83 2.22
C ILE A 81 5.82 2.78 2.06
N SER A 82 5.39 1.51 2.04
CA SER A 82 6.27 0.37 1.80
C SER A 82 5.54 -0.70 0.99
N PHE A 83 6.29 -1.56 0.31
CA PHE A 83 5.74 -2.56 -0.59
C PHE A 83 6.18 -3.97 -0.21
N ALA A 84 5.24 -4.92 -0.25
CA ALA A 84 5.52 -6.35 -0.29
C ALA A 84 5.25 -6.86 -1.71
N TYR A 85 6.22 -7.54 -2.29
CA TYR A 85 6.12 -8.07 -3.63
C TYR A 85 5.54 -9.48 -3.58
N THR A 86 4.49 -9.69 -4.36
CA THR A 86 3.90 -11.01 -4.53
C THR A 86 4.73 -11.78 -5.56
N MET A 87 4.98 -13.06 -5.28
CA MET A 87 5.54 -13.95 -6.29
C MET A 87 4.47 -14.18 -7.37
N LYS A 88 4.84 -13.99 -8.64
CA LYS A 88 3.99 -14.38 -9.78
C LYS A 88 3.90 -15.90 -9.88
#